data_AF-A0A1J4UPY9-F1
#
_entry.id   AF-A0A1J4UPY9-F1
#
_cell.length_a   1.000
_cell.length_b   1.000
_cell.length_c   1.000
_cell.angle_alpha   90.00
_cell.angle_beta   90.00
_cell.angle_gamma   90.00
#
_symmetry.space_group_name_H-M   'P 1'
#
loop_
_entity.id
_entity.type
_entity.pdbx_description
1 polymer ?
#
loop_
_entity_poly.entity_id
_entity_poly.type
_entity_poly.pdbx_seq_one_letter_code
_entity_poly.pdbx_strand_id
1 'polypeptide(L)'
;MDKRKKELGFSNLEYAILLFLEEKLPFKNLVEDVKEIGQKLDEDMFSSWQFQASAKKAADKEVRLFLRKYVKEGLSLGELEELHGKIMDRVVSYAQN
;
A
#
# COMPACT_ATOMS: atom_id res chain seq x y z
N MET A 1 -7.64 -15.00 12.45
CA MET A 1 -6.95 -13.78 11.96
C MET A 1 -7.67 -13.12 10.76
N ASP A 2 -8.44 -13.84 9.92
CA ASP A 2 -9.02 -13.28 8.68
C ASP A 2 -10.42 -12.64 8.74
N LYS A 3 -11.06 -12.52 9.92
CA LYS A 3 -12.46 -12.06 9.97
C LYS A 3 -12.60 -10.60 9.50
N ARG A 4 -11.77 -9.70 10.05
CA ARG A 4 -11.73 -8.26 9.67
C ARG A 4 -11.33 -8.08 8.20
N LYS A 5 -10.32 -8.80 7.72
CA LYS A 5 -9.89 -8.76 6.30
C LYS A 5 -11.05 -9.13 5.35
N LYS A 6 -11.76 -10.22 5.66
CA LYS A 6 -12.93 -10.68 4.87
C LYS A 6 -14.10 -9.70 4.94
N GLU A 7 -14.37 -9.12 6.11
CA GLU A 7 -15.43 -8.11 6.29
C GLU A 7 -15.14 -6.84 5.49
N LEU A 8 -13.88 -6.43 5.39
CA LEU A 8 -13.47 -5.27 4.59
C LEU A 8 -13.39 -5.55 3.08
N GLY A 9 -13.36 -6.83 2.71
CA GLY A 9 -13.17 -7.28 1.32
C GLY A 9 -11.75 -7.06 0.81
N PHE A 10 -10.76 -7.06 1.70
CA PHE A 10 -9.38 -6.69 1.37
C PHE A 10 -8.56 -7.89 0.87
N SER A 11 -7.69 -7.62 -0.10
CA SER A 11 -6.58 -8.48 -0.47
C SER A 11 -5.54 -8.56 0.65
N ASN A 12 -4.62 -9.51 0.55
CA ASN A 12 -3.50 -9.60 1.51
C ASN A 12 -2.62 -8.34 1.48
N LEU A 13 -2.48 -7.72 0.31
CA LEU A 13 -1.73 -6.49 0.13
C LEU A 13 -2.44 -5.31 0.80
N GLU A 14 -3.72 -5.09 0.47
CA GLU A 14 -4.53 -4.02 1.06
C GLU A 14 -4.56 -4.12 2.59
N TYR A 15 -4.76 -5.33 3.12
CA TYR A 15 -4.79 -5.52 4.57
C TYR A 15 -3.43 -5.27 5.24
N ALA A 16 -2.31 -5.59 4.58
CA ALA A 16 -0.99 -5.26 5.10
C ALA A 16 -0.75 -3.74 5.11
N ILE A 17 -1.14 -3.03 4.04
CA ILE A 17 -1.05 -1.56 3.95
C ILE A 17 -1.87 -0.93 5.08
N LEU A 18 -3.11 -1.41 5.29
CA LEU A 18 -3.97 -0.90 6.36
C LEU A 18 -3.31 -1.02 7.73
N LEU A 19 -2.77 -2.19 8.07
CA LEU A 19 -2.13 -2.40 9.38
C LEU A 19 -0.93 -1.48 9.60
N PHE A 20 -0.11 -1.27 8.56
CA PHE A 20 1.04 -0.37 8.64
C PHE A 20 0.63 1.10 8.82
N LEU A 21 -0.44 1.52 8.16
CA LEU A 21 -0.97 2.88 8.34
C LEU A 21 -1.64 3.06 9.70
N GLU A 22 -2.42 2.09 10.17
CA GLU A 22 -3.08 2.13 11.48
C GLU A 22 -2.08 2.20 12.64
N GLU A 23 -0.92 1.56 12.49
CA GLU A 23 0.18 1.65 13.48
C GLU A 23 0.68 3.10 13.65
N LYS A 24 0.71 3.88 12.56
CA LYS A 24 1.22 5.25 12.55
C LYS A 24 0.13 6.31 12.70
N LEU A 25 -1.09 6.00 12.27
CA LEU A 25 -2.23 6.92 12.18
C LEU A 25 -3.49 6.26 12.77
N PRO A 26 -3.50 5.88 14.07
CA PRO A 26 -4.57 5.09 14.67
C PRO A 26 -5.93 5.82 14.74
N PHE A 27 -5.93 7.14 14.55
CA PHE A 27 -7.12 7.99 14.64
C PHE A 27 -7.85 8.18 13.31
N LYS A 28 -7.33 7.64 12.21
CA LYS A 28 -7.84 7.84 10.85
C LYS A 28 -8.63 6.62 10.38
N ASN A 29 -9.75 6.87 9.71
CA ASN A 29 -10.41 5.83 8.93
C ASN A 29 -9.68 5.69 7.59
N LEU A 30 -8.82 4.68 7.50
CA LEU A 30 -7.93 4.45 6.36
C LEU A 30 -8.49 3.43 5.36
N VAL A 31 -9.69 2.90 5.61
CA VAL A 31 -10.26 1.79 4.83
C VAL A 31 -10.47 2.19 3.36
N GLU A 32 -11.08 3.35 3.10
CA GLU A 32 -11.34 3.80 1.73
C GLU A 32 -10.05 4.15 1.00
N ASP A 33 -9.14 4.86 1.67
CA ASP A 33 -7.82 5.21 1.15
C ASP A 33 -7.02 3.96 0.72
N VAL A 34 -7.08 2.89 1.52
CA VAL A 34 -6.42 1.62 1.22
C VAL A 34 -7.07 0.89 0.04
N LYS A 35 -8.41 0.93 -0.09
CA LYS A 35 -9.08 0.38 -1.28
C LYS A 35 -8.69 1.12 -2.55
N GLU A 36 -8.63 2.45 -2.50
CA GLU A 36 -8.26 3.26 -3.67
C GLU A 36 -6.86 2.94 -4.16
N ILE A 37 -5.87 2.85 -3.25
CA ILE A 37 -4.51 2.50 -3.67
C ILE A 37 -4.40 1.03 -4.08
N GLY A 38 -5.15 0.13 -3.45
CA GLY A 38 -5.24 -1.27 -3.85
C GLY A 38 -5.72 -1.44 -5.30
N GLN A 39 -6.78 -0.72 -5.68
CA GLN A 39 -7.31 -0.74 -7.05
C GLN A 39 -6.31 -0.18 -8.07
N LYS A 40 -5.63 0.92 -7.77
CA LYS A 40 -4.64 1.51 -8.68
C LYS A 40 -3.42 0.61 -8.85
N LEU A 41 -2.98 0.00 -7.75
CA LEU A 41 -1.94 -1.01 -7.80
C LEU A 41 -2.41 -2.21 -8.63
N ASP A 42 -3.61 -2.74 -8.44
CA ASP A 42 -4.12 -3.84 -9.27
C ASP A 42 -4.22 -3.48 -10.77
N GLU A 43 -4.57 -2.24 -11.11
CA GLU A 43 -4.59 -1.74 -12.49
C GLU A 43 -3.18 -1.69 -13.11
N ASP A 44 -2.17 -1.30 -12.34
CA ASP A 44 -0.76 -1.24 -12.76
C ASP A 44 -0.07 -2.62 -12.71
N MET A 45 -0.56 -3.52 -11.86
CA MET A 45 0.03 -4.83 -11.52
C MET A 45 -0.53 -5.97 -12.37
N PHE A 46 -0.49 -5.85 -13.70
CA PHE A 46 -0.72 -7.01 -14.58
C PHE A 46 0.35 -8.10 -14.38
N SER A 47 0.02 -9.37 -14.60
CA SER A 47 0.94 -10.51 -14.38
C SER A 47 2.36 -10.27 -14.95
N SER A 48 3.40 -10.49 -14.14
CA SER A 48 4.83 -10.25 -14.46
C SER A 48 5.29 -8.78 -14.53
N TRP A 49 4.48 -7.81 -14.11
CA TRP A 49 4.85 -6.39 -14.06
C TRP A 49 6.09 -6.10 -13.19
N GLN A 50 6.37 -6.90 -12.17
CA GLN A 50 7.55 -6.74 -11.30
C GLN A 50 8.88 -6.88 -12.06
N PHE A 51 8.88 -7.60 -13.19
CA PHE A 51 10.04 -7.72 -14.07
C PHE A 51 10.14 -6.55 -15.06
N GLN A 52 9.09 -5.72 -15.17
CA GLN A 52 9.07 -4.53 -16.00
C GLN A 52 9.46 -3.30 -15.17
N ALA A 53 10.63 -2.74 -15.47
CA ALA A 53 11.16 -1.57 -14.76
C ALA A 53 10.19 -0.36 -14.80
N SER A 54 9.41 -0.21 -15.88
CA SER A 54 8.38 0.83 -16.03
C SER A 54 7.25 0.65 -15.02
N ALA A 55 6.71 -0.57 -14.91
CA ALA A 55 5.59 -0.84 -14.02
C ALA A 55 6.02 -0.78 -12.55
N LYS A 56 7.22 -1.30 -12.20
CA LYS A 56 7.82 -1.11 -10.87
C LYS A 56 7.91 0.36 -10.47
N LYS A 57 8.34 1.22 -11.40
CA LYS A 57 8.47 2.66 -11.18
C LYS A 57 7.12 3.37 -11.10
N ALA A 58 6.09 2.87 -11.80
CA ALA A 58 4.73 3.38 -11.67
C ALA A 58 4.20 3.12 -10.26
N ALA A 59 4.24 1.86 -9.79
CA ALA A 59 3.81 1.50 -8.43
C ALA A 59 4.58 2.27 -7.34
N ASP A 60 5.91 2.41 -7.46
CA ASP A 60 6.72 3.22 -6.54
C ASP A 60 6.20 4.66 -6.44
N LYS A 61 5.95 5.28 -7.60
CA LYS A 61 5.41 6.64 -7.67
C LYS A 61 4.02 6.72 -7.03
N GLU A 62 3.15 5.75 -7.30
CA GLU A 62 1.79 5.71 -6.75
C GLU A 62 1.80 5.58 -5.22
N VAL A 63 2.52 4.60 -4.69
CA VAL A 63 2.66 4.39 -3.24
C VAL A 63 3.25 5.62 -2.58
N ARG A 64 4.27 6.25 -3.20
CA ARG A 64 4.88 7.45 -2.64
C ARG A 64 3.94 8.66 -2.66
N LEU A 65 3.14 8.83 -3.70
CA LEU A 65 2.11 9.89 -3.78
C LEU A 65 1.00 9.66 -2.75
N PHE A 66 0.59 8.41 -2.57
CA PHE A 66 -0.38 8.01 -1.56
C PHE A 66 0.12 8.34 -0.15
N LEU A 67 1.33 7.90 0.22
CA LEU A 67 1.90 8.15 1.55
C LEU A 67 2.17 9.63 1.83
N ARG A 68 2.48 10.41 0.79
CA ARG A 68 2.69 11.87 0.92
C ARG A 68 1.46 12.61 1.44
N LYS A 69 0.24 12.09 1.24
CA LYS A 69 -0.99 12.67 1.80
C LYS A 69 -0.91 12.76 3.32
N TYR A 70 -0.30 11.76 3.97
CA TYR A 70 -0.21 11.65 5.42
C TYR A 70 0.95 12.42 6.05
N VAL A 71 1.90 12.93 5.26
CA VAL A 71 3.00 13.77 5.79
C VAL A 71 2.45 15.02 6.48
N LYS A 72 1.36 15.58 5.95
CA LYS A 72 0.66 16.71 6.56
C LYS A 72 -0.13 16.34 7.82
N GLU A 73 -0.32 15.05 8.06
CA GLU A 73 -1.18 14.51 9.11
C GLU A 73 -0.40 13.93 10.29
N GLY A 74 0.93 14.05 10.28
CA GLY A 74 1.81 13.65 11.39
C GLY A 74 2.88 12.64 11.01
N LEU A 75 2.89 12.16 9.76
CA LEU A 75 3.88 11.21 9.29
C LEU A 75 5.21 11.91 9.00
N SER A 76 6.30 11.52 9.66
CA SER A 76 7.62 12.07 9.37
C SER A 76 8.15 11.57 8.02
N LEU A 77 9.13 12.28 7.44
CA LEU A 77 9.77 11.85 6.19
C LEU A 77 10.45 10.48 6.34
N GLY A 78 11.03 10.18 7.50
CA GLY A 78 11.65 8.87 7.78
C GLY A 78 10.60 7.75 7.85
N GLU A 79 9.47 7.99 8.52
CA GLU A 79 8.37 7.03 8.57
C GLU A 79 7.72 6.81 7.21
N LEU A 80 7.66 7.85 6.37
CA LEU A 80 7.20 7.71 4.99
C LEU A 80 8.10 6.77 4.21
N GLU A 81 9.42 6.92 4.33
CA GLU A 81 10.39 6.10 3.61
C GLU A 81 10.36 4.64 4.09
N GLU A 82 10.23 4.44 5.41
CA GLU A 82 10.06 3.11 6.01
C GLU A 82 8.76 2.43 5.53
N LEU A 83 7.63 3.15 5.58
CA LEU A 83 6.32 2.64 5.13
C LEU A 83 6.34 2.34 3.63
N HIS A 84 6.94 3.23 2.84
CA HIS A 84 7.10 3.03 1.42
C HIS A 84 7.86 1.74 1.11
N GLY A 85 9.01 1.51 1.77
CA GLY A 85 9.79 0.28 1.62
C GLY A 85 8.98 -0.97 1.96
N LYS A 86 8.32 -0.96 3.14
CA LYS A 86 7.48 -2.08 3.60
C LYS A 86 6.34 -2.40 2.62
N ILE A 87 5.68 -1.38 2.08
CA ILE A 87 4.59 -1.56 1.11
C ILE A 87 5.14 -2.13 -0.20
N MET A 88 6.23 -1.56 -0.73
CA MET A 88 6.83 -2.03 -1.98
C MET A 88 7.35 -3.48 -1.88
N ASP A 89 7.91 -3.88 -0.74
CA ASP A 89 8.32 -5.27 -0.50
C ASP A 89 7.12 -6.24 -0.55
N ARG A 90 5.99 -5.83 0.02
CA ARG A 90 4.73 -6.61 -0.03
C ARG A 90 4.18 -6.67 -1.44
N VAL A 91 4.18 -5.56 -2.15
CA VAL A 91 3.75 -5.45 -3.56
C VAL A 91 4.56 -6.40 -4.45
N VAL A 92 5.88 -6.42 -4.31
CA VAL A 92 6.76 -7.34 -5.07
C VAL A 92 6.51 -8.80 -4.69
N SER A 93 6.34 -9.09 -3.39
CA SER A 93 6.06 -10.45 -2.91
C SER A 93 4.70 -10.97 -3.37
N TYR A 94 3.70 -10.07 -3.50
CA TYR A 94 2.38 -10.39 -4.01
C TYR A 94 2.43 -10.73 -5.50
N ALA A 95 3.20 -9.99 -6.29
CA ALA A 95 3.38 -10.25 -7.72
C ALA A 95 4.08 -11.59 -8.05
N GLN A 96 4.72 -12.22 -7.07
CA GLN A 96 5.41 -13.51 -7.19
C GLN A 96 4.56 -14.72 -6.79
N ASN A 97 3.37 -14.53 -6.21
CA ASN A 97 2.43 -15.58 -5.81
C ASN A 97 1.19 -15.58 -6.70
#